data_AF-A0A2A4V0A3-F1
#
_entry.id   AF-A0A2A4V0A3-F1
#
_cell.length_a   1.000
_cell.length_b   1.000
_cell.length_c   1.000
_cell.angle_alpha   90.00
_cell.angle_beta   90.00
_cell.angle_gamma   90.00
#
_symmetry.space_group_name_H-M   'P 1'
#
loop_
_entity.id
_entity.type
_entity.pdbx_description
1 polymer ?
#
loop_
_entity_poly.entity_id
_entity_poly.type
_entity_poly.pdbx_seq_one_letter_code
_entity_poly.pdbx_strand_id
1 'polypeptide(L)'
;MKRRLRKKQYLDDFAVFGFNFSCEIDTNSALDVDGFFDGLIEIIESRNLLIGGVGSETEFSGYITSNKRYDSATDDDRDALSAWFDTIKGIENIKVDPLCDAHYGY
;
A
#
# COMPACT_ATOMS: atom_id res chain seq x y z
N MET A 1 -26.11 5.22 21.85
CA MET A 1 -26.50 6.26 20.86
C MET A 1 -25.24 7.02 20.44
N LYS A 2 -24.61 6.66 19.30
CA LYS A 2 -23.43 7.30 18.65
C LYS A 2 -22.82 6.46 17.50
N ARG A 3 -23.31 5.23 17.28
CA ARG A 3 -22.86 4.31 16.22
C ARG A 3 -22.84 4.93 14.81
N ARG A 4 -23.88 5.69 14.42
CA ARG A 4 -23.93 6.38 13.11
C ARG A 4 -22.80 7.40 12.94
N LEU A 5 -22.43 8.09 14.02
CA LEU A 5 -21.34 9.07 13.99
C LEU A 5 -19.98 8.39 13.87
N ARG A 6 -19.73 7.35 14.68
CA ARG A 6 -18.49 6.54 14.58
C ARG A 6 -18.30 5.91 13.21
N LYS A 7 -19.38 5.42 12.60
CA LYS A 7 -19.39 4.89 11.23
C LYS A 7 -19.07 5.95 10.16
N LYS A 8 -19.38 7.22 10.41
CA LYS A 8 -19.04 8.35 9.52
C LYS A 8 -17.59 8.79 9.72
N GLN A 9 -17.07 8.67 10.94
CA GLN A 9 -15.72 9.06 11.32
C GLN A 9 -14.68 7.94 11.23
N TYR A 10 -15.08 6.70 10.92
CA TYR A 10 -14.19 5.53 10.90
C TYR A 10 -13.49 5.29 12.24
N LEU A 11 -14.29 5.27 13.32
CA LEU A 11 -13.79 5.04 14.68
C LEU A 11 -14.25 3.70 15.23
N ASP A 12 -13.52 3.17 16.20
CA ASP A 12 -13.75 1.89 16.89
C ASP A 12 -13.88 0.74 15.87
N ASP A 13 -15.01 0.02 15.88
CA ASP A 13 -15.34 -1.09 14.97
C ASP A 13 -15.38 -0.71 13.48
N PHE A 14 -15.21 0.57 13.15
CA PHE A 14 -15.20 1.10 11.78
C PHE A 14 -13.85 1.69 11.38
N ALA A 15 -12.84 1.59 12.25
CA ALA A 15 -11.48 1.98 11.92
C ALA A 15 -10.98 1.16 10.73
N VAL A 16 -10.24 1.83 9.85
CA VAL A 16 -9.67 1.25 8.65
C VAL A 16 -8.17 1.42 8.77
N PHE A 17 -7.45 0.31 8.65
CA PHE A 17 -6.00 0.31 8.65
C PHE A 17 -5.45 0.09 7.25
N GLY A 18 -4.29 0.68 7.03
CA GLY A 18 -3.51 0.56 5.81
C GLY A 18 -2.03 0.72 6.16
N PHE A 19 -1.17 0.73 5.18
CA PHE A 19 0.27 0.87 5.40
C PHE A 19 0.92 1.66 4.28
N ASN A 20 2.01 2.34 4.62
CA ASN A 20 2.86 3.02 3.66
C ASN A 20 3.94 2.09 3.14
N PHE A 21 4.37 2.32 1.92
CA PHE A 21 5.61 1.78 1.42
C PHE A 21 6.37 2.85 0.62
N SER A 22 7.68 2.68 0.54
CA SER A 22 8.54 3.44 -0.37
C SER A 22 9.65 2.56 -0.93
N CYS A 23 10.08 2.88 -2.14
CA CYS A 23 11.24 2.27 -2.78
C CYS A 23 11.92 3.31 -3.68
N GLU A 24 13.22 3.11 -3.89
CA GLU A 24 14.00 3.85 -4.86
C GLU A 24 14.11 3.02 -6.14
N ILE A 25 14.07 3.68 -7.30
CA ILE A 25 14.23 3.06 -8.62
C ILE A 25 15.65 3.38 -9.09
N ASP A 26 16.44 2.35 -9.37
CA ASP A 26 17.76 2.52 -9.96
C ASP A 26 17.61 2.92 -11.43
N THR A 27 17.90 4.19 -11.73
CA THR A 27 17.83 4.75 -13.09
C THR A 27 18.87 4.19 -14.05
N ASN A 28 19.90 3.50 -13.55
CA ASN A 28 20.87 2.78 -14.37
C ASN A 28 20.44 1.34 -14.66
N SER A 29 19.39 0.86 -13.99
CA SER A 29 18.85 -0.47 -14.22
C SER A 29 17.98 -0.49 -15.48
N ALA A 30 17.90 -1.66 -16.12
CA ALA A 30 16.94 -1.90 -17.21
C ALA A 30 15.56 -2.28 -16.64
N LEU A 31 15.10 -1.62 -15.56
CA LEU A 31 13.80 -1.88 -14.97
C LEU A 31 12.71 -1.62 -16.01
N ASP A 32 11.87 -2.62 -16.22
CA ASP A 32 10.63 -2.47 -16.97
C ASP A 32 9.62 -1.77 -16.07
N VAL A 33 9.53 -0.44 -16.21
CA VAL A 33 8.68 0.41 -15.37
C VAL A 33 7.20 0.11 -15.58
N ASP A 34 6.79 -0.14 -16.82
CA ASP A 34 5.39 -0.49 -17.13
C ASP A 34 5.06 -1.87 -16.52
N GLY A 35 5.94 -2.86 -16.71
CA GLY A 35 5.78 -4.19 -16.11
C GLY A 35 5.79 -4.18 -14.57
N PHE A 36 6.56 -3.27 -13.96
CA PHE A 36 6.56 -3.06 -12.51
C PHE A 36 5.19 -2.57 -12.03
N PHE A 37 4.63 -1.54 -12.66
CA PHE A 37 3.33 -1.01 -12.27
C PHE A 37 2.17 -1.98 -12.56
N ASP A 38 2.23 -2.71 -13.67
CA ASP A 38 1.25 -3.76 -13.98
C ASP A 38 1.28 -4.86 -12.91
N GLY A 39 2.46 -5.34 -12.52
CA GLY A 39 2.61 -6.34 -11.46
C GLY A 39 2.16 -5.83 -10.09
N LEU A 40 2.39 -4.55 -9.78
CA LEU A 40 1.89 -3.92 -8.56
C LEU A 40 0.37 -3.90 -8.55
N ILE A 41 -0.26 -3.46 -9.65
CA ILE A 41 -1.71 -3.43 -9.78
C ILE A 41 -2.29 -4.84 -9.63
N GLU A 42 -1.68 -5.86 -10.23
CA GLU A 42 -2.13 -7.25 -10.11
C GLU A 42 -2.15 -7.74 -8.65
N ILE A 43 -1.13 -7.41 -7.85
CA ILE A 43 -1.10 -7.75 -6.41
C ILE A 43 -2.18 -7.01 -5.64
N ILE A 44 -2.36 -5.71 -5.90
CA ILE A 44 -3.36 -4.89 -5.23
C ILE A 44 -4.77 -5.42 -5.53
N GLU A 45 -5.06 -5.71 -6.80
CA GLU A 45 -6.37 -6.21 -7.24
C GLU A 45 -6.65 -7.63 -6.74
N SER A 46 -5.68 -8.55 -6.84
CA SER A 46 -5.85 -9.93 -6.38
C SER A 46 -6.16 -10.05 -4.88
N ARG A 47 -5.73 -9.05 -4.10
CA ARG A 47 -5.98 -8.94 -2.66
C ARG A 47 -7.16 -8.03 -2.31
N ASN A 48 -7.84 -7.46 -3.32
CA ASN A 48 -8.94 -6.52 -3.15
C ASN A 48 -8.54 -5.31 -2.27
N LEU A 49 -7.36 -4.77 -2.54
CA LEU A 49 -6.80 -3.58 -1.93
C LEU A 49 -6.98 -2.37 -2.86
N LEU A 50 -6.69 -1.19 -2.33
CA LEU A 50 -6.57 0.07 -3.04
C LEU A 50 -5.20 0.67 -2.74
N ILE A 51 -4.62 1.31 -3.75
CA ILE A 51 -3.35 2.01 -3.64
C ILE A 51 -3.51 3.47 -4.06
N GLY A 52 -2.97 4.38 -3.27
CA GLY A 52 -2.68 5.75 -3.68
C GLY A 52 -1.18 5.94 -3.72
N GLY A 53 -0.62 6.22 -4.90
CA GLY A 53 0.83 6.34 -5.10
C GLY A 53 1.25 7.75 -5.52
N VAL A 54 2.50 8.09 -5.20
CA VAL A 54 3.23 9.24 -5.76
C VAL A 54 4.64 8.78 -6.10
N GLY A 55 5.15 9.22 -7.25
CA GLY A 55 6.48 8.84 -7.71
C GLY A 55 7.17 9.95 -8.49
N SER A 56 8.48 9.80 -8.57
CA SER A 56 9.42 10.54 -9.42
C SER A 56 10.20 9.54 -10.29
N GLU A 57 11.19 10.02 -11.04
CA GLU A 57 12.05 9.15 -11.86
C GLU A 57 12.89 8.16 -11.01
N THR A 58 13.16 8.49 -9.75
CA THR A 58 14.07 7.73 -8.87
C THR A 58 13.40 7.19 -7.62
N GLU A 59 12.18 7.60 -7.30
CA GLU A 59 11.51 7.25 -6.06
C GLU A 59 10.04 6.96 -6.31
N PHE A 60 9.51 5.94 -5.64
CA PHE A 60 8.10 5.65 -5.64
C PHE A 60 7.64 5.34 -4.22
N SER A 61 6.49 5.90 -3.85
CA SER A 61 5.88 5.69 -2.54
C SER A 61 4.38 5.60 -2.68
N GLY A 62 3.74 4.89 -1.77
CA GLY A 62 2.30 4.78 -1.79
C GLY A 62 1.73 4.33 -0.47
N TYR A 63 0.43 4.60 -0.33
CA TYR A 63 -0.38 4.10 0.75
C TYR A 63 -1.35 3.04 0.24
N ILE A 64 -1.41 1.92 0.93
CA ILE A 64 -2.27 0.79 0.59
C ILE A 64 -3.30 0.58 1.70
N THR A 65 -4.56 0.40 1.31
CA THR A 65 -5.66 0.09 2.23
C THR A 65 -6.68 -0.84 1.57
N SER A 66 -7.71 -1.29 2.29
CA SER A 66 -8.73 -2.17 1.72
C SER A 66 -9.62 -1.45 0.71
N ASN A 67 -10.01 -2.15 -0.37
CA ASN A 67 -11.04 -1.68 -1.29
C ASN A 67 -12.46 -1.75 -0.70
N LYS A 68 -12.63 -2.48 0.41
CA LYS A 68 -13.91 -2.61 1.09
C LYS A 68 -14.09 -1.52 2.14
N ARG A 69 -15.33 -1.08 2.28
CA ARG A 69 -15.70 -0.09 3.28
C ARG A 69 -15.67 -0.73 4.68
N TYR A 70 -14.95 -0.10 5.62
CA TYR A 70 -14.77 -0.58 7.01
C TYR A 70 -14.00 -1.89 7.11
N ASP A 71 -13.15 -2.15 6.13
CA ASP A 71 -12.23 -3.27 6.11
C ASP A 71 -10.82 -2.71 6.07
N SER A 72 -9.83 -3.51 6.45
CA SER A 72 -8.45 -3.04 6.62
C SER A 72 -7.49 -3.88 5.78
N ALA A 73 -6.35 -3.29 5.42
CA ALA A 73 -5.22 -4.10 5.02
C ALA A 73 -4.70 -4.89 6.23
N THR A 74 -4.09 -6.03 5.95
CA THR A 74 -3.59 -6.97 6.96
C THR A 74 -2.06 -7.06 6.92
N ASP A 75 -1.46 -7.64 7.96
CA ASP A 75 -0.03 -7.94 7.94
C ASP A 75 0.32 -8.96 6.83
N ASP A 76 -0.60 -9.89 6.50
CA ASP A 76 -0.44 -10.80 5.36
C ASP A 76 -0.36 -10.07 4.01
N ASP A 77 -0.96 -8.87 3.90
CA ASP A 77 -0.84 -8.01 2.71
C ASP A 77 0.51 -7.31 2.65
N ARG A 78 1.03 -6.89 3.81
CA ARG A 78 2.36 -6.28 3.94
C ARG A 78 3.46 -7.27 3.59
N ASP A 79 3.36 -8.49 4.12
CA ASP A 79 4.32 -9.56 3.86
C ASP A 79 4.35 -9.95 2.39
N ALA A 80 3.17 -9.99 1.75
CA ALA A 80 3.08 -10.31 0.33
C ALA A 80 3.64 -9.23 -0.59
N LEU A 81 3.39 -7.96 -0.27
CA LEU A 81 3.98 -6.85 -1.02
C LEU A 81 5.51 -6.84 -0.85
N SER A 82 5.99 -7.06 0.38
CA SER A 82 7.43 -7.12 0.67
C SER A 82 8.09 -8.26 -0.09
N ALA A 83 7.50 -9.46 -0.05
CA ALA A 83 8.00 -10.62 -0.78
C ALA A 83 8.00 -10.40 -2.31
N TRP A 84 7.03 -9.65 -2.85
CA TRP A 84 7.01 -9.31 -4.26
C TRP A 84 8.11 -8.32 -4.63
N PHE A 85 8.32 -7.27 -3.83
CA PHE A 85 9.41 -6.32 -4.08
C PHE A 85 10.78 -7.01 -4.14
N ASP A 86 11.02 -8.02 -3.30
CA ASP A 86 12.26 -8.82 -3.34
C ASP A 86 12.49 -9.58 -4.67
N THR A 87 11.43 -9.77 -5.47
CA THR A 87 11.54 -10.40 -6.80
C THR A 87 11.90 -9.42 -7.91
N ILE A 88 11.70 -8.12 -7.69
CA ILE A 88 11.92 -7.07 -8.68
C ILE A 88 13.38 -6.64 -8.65
N LYS A 89 14.02 -6.64 -9.83
CA LYS A 89 15.38 -6.11 -9.99
C LYS A 89 15.31 -4.67 -10.44
N GLY A 90 16.18 -3.81 -9.89
CA GLY A 90 16.22 -2.38 -10.23
C GLY A 90 15.43 -1.48 -9.28
N ILE A 91 14.93 -2.04 -8.17
CA ILE A 91 14.44 -1.26 -7.03
C ILE A 91 15.35 -1.46 -5.83
N GLU A 92 15.54 -0.42 -5.04
CA GLU A 92 16.39 -0.38 -3.86
C GLU A 92 15.66 0.31 -2.69
N ASN A 93 16.26 0.24 -1.50
CA ASN A 93 15.77 0.93 -0.31
C ASN A 93 14.28 0.73 0.00
N ILE A 94 13.77 -0.49 -0.27
CA ILE A 94 12.37 -0.87 -0.03
C ILE A 94 12.05 -0.77 1.46
N LYS A 95 10.99 -0.05 1.79
CA LYS A 95 10.43 0.08 3.14
C LYS A 95 8.94 -0.18 3.08
N VAL A 96 8.45 -1.03 3.98
CA VAL A 96 7.02 -1.30 4.17
C VAL A 96 6.69 -1.08 5.64
N ASP A 97 6.03 0.03 5.92
CA ASP A 97 5.75 0.47 7.30
C ASP A 97 4.67 -0.40 7.97
N PRO A 98 4.60 -0.41 9.31
CA PRO A 98 3.51 -1.05 10.04
C PRO A 98 2.13 -0.52 9.65
N LEU A 99 1.10 -1.29 9.95
CA LEU A 99 -0.29 -0.84 9.81
C LEU A 99 -0.52 0.43 10.64
N CYS A 100 -1.11 1.45 10.00
CA CYS A 100 -1.54 2.69 10.62
C CYS A 100 -3.01 2.98 10.27
N ASP A 101 -3.66 3.82 11.07
CA ASP A 101 -5.03 4.25 10.82
C ASP A 101 -5.09 5.08 9.53
N ALA A 102 -5.89 4.66 8.56
CA ALA A 102 -5.99 5.28 7.24
C ALA A 102 -6.62 6.67 7.25
N HIS A 103 -7.29 7.06 8.35
CA HIS A 103 -7.96 8.34 8.50
C HIS A 103 -7.24 9.29 9.45
N TYR A 104 -6.47 8.77 10.41
CA TYR A 104 -5.86 9.54 11.50
C TYR A 104 -4.37 9.26 11.74
N GLY A 105 -3.74 8.38 10.96
CA GLY A 105 -2.36 7.92 11.16
C GLY A 105 -1.25 8.83 10.60
N TYR A 106 -1.53 10.11 10.38
CA TYR A 106 -0.62 11.11 9.81
C TYR A 106 -0.54 12.37 10.66
#